data_AF-A0A8H3LTA8-F1
#
_entry.id   AF-A0A8H3LTA8-F1
#
_cell.length_a   1.000
_cell.length_b   1.000
_cell.length_c   1.000
_cell.angle_alpha   90.00
_cell.angle_beta   90.00
_cell.angle_gamma   90.00
#
_symmetry.space_group_name_H-M   'P 1'
#
loop_
_entity.id
_entity.type
_entity.pdbx_description
1 polymer ?
#
loop_
_entity_poly.entity_id
_entity_poly.type
_entity_poly.pdbx_seq_one_letter_code
_entity_poly.pdbx_strand_id
1 'polypeptide(L)'
;MHFYTIFYVCYSLASTLEQKSIADFYFKLLFIIFIIFGSIFLILEIRHCLWNYKIYFNDIWNLFVFGYAQAFFIVLKSKSINDDNDPRNLATKYDFVNQDGTINNTTSIIQDPDSNTNLFNWFPTSLLAIIAEIELFYLLPYQKRNNKKWFPDWIYYDIPVTEIRKLINAIDNDQTVFNYSPIVSEGLRKLVVLTIDDKKQDNEKEQYNEKEQDNKEVQDNKLEKQIEQTREELIQQNIEFKQQMEGIMKYSNNEEQNNLEKK
;
A
#
# COMPACT_ATOMS: atom_id res chain seq x y z
N MET A 1 12.02 21.59 -31.47
CA MET A 1 12.40 21.92 -32.87
C MET A 1 13.88 21.69 -33.15
N HIS A 2 14.83 22.35 -32.47
CA HIS A 2 16.27 22.26 -32.82
C HIS A 2 16.90 20.85 -32.71
N PHE A 3 16.50 20.06 -31.71
CA PHE A 3 17.01 18.68 -31.57
C PHE A 3 16.55 17.75 -32.71
N TYR A 4 15.30 17.89 -33.16
CA TYR A 4 14.74 17.06 -34.22
C TYR A 4 15.39 17.37 -35.57
N THR A 5 15.69 18.65 -35.83
CA THR A 5 16.43 19.07 -37.03
C THR A 5 17.86 18.54 -37.04
N ILE A 6 18.55 18.55 -35.90
CA ILE A 6 19.92 18.00 -35.80
C ILE A 6 19.91 16.48 -36.02
N PHE A 7 18.97 15.78 -35.39
CA PHE A 7 18.80 14.33 -35.57
C PHE A 7 18.49 13.97 -37.03
N TYR A 8 17.58 14.70 -37.68
CA TYR A 8 17.20 14.47 -39.07
C TYR A 8 18.36 14.72 -40.05
N VAL A 9 19.16 15.76 -39.81
CA VAL A 9 20.38 16.05 -40.59
C VAL A 9 21.41 14.93 -40.42
N CYS A 10 21.65 14.47 -39.19
CA CYS A 10 22.55 13.34 -38.92
C CYS A 10 22.07 12.03 -39.56
N TYR A 11 20.77 11.73 -39.49
CA TYR A 11 20.17 10.57 -40.14
C TYR A 11 20.32 10.63 -41.67
N SER A 12 20.06 11.80 -42.25
CA SER A 12 20.20 12.00 -43.70
C SER A 12 21.65 11.84 -44.14
N LEU A 13 22.63 12.39 -43.41
CA LEU A 13 24.05 12.14 -43.65
C LEU A 13 24.38 10.64 -43.52
N ALA A 14 23.99 9.99 -42.44
CA ALA A 14 24.29 8.57 -42.22
C ALA A 14 23.66 7.66 -43.28
N SER A 15 22.48 8.00 -43.81
CA SER A 15 21.76 7.26 -44.85
C SER A 15 22.31 7.49 -46.26
N THR A 16 22.96 8.62 -46.52
CA THR A 16 23.42 9.01 -47.87
C THR A 16 24.91 8.78 -48.09
N LEU A 17 25.70 8.69 -47.02
CA LEU A 17 27.10 8.32 -47.14
C LEU A 17 27.25 6.85 -47.52
N GLU A 18 27.77 6.59 -48.72
CA GLU A 18 28.13 5.25 -49.16
C GLU A 18 29.09 4.58 -48.17
N GLN A 19 28.74 3.35 -47.77
CA GLN A 19 29.49 2.47 -46.84
C GLN A 19 30.97 2.29 -47.20
N LYS A 20 31.37 2.65 -48.42
CA LYS A 20 32.74 2.57 -48.94
C LYS A 20 33.67 3.71 -48.49
N SER A 21 33.13 4.82 -47.97
CA SER A 21 33.88 6.06 -47.73
C SER A 21 34.41 6.23 -46.29
N ILE A 22 33.87 5.47 -45.33
CA ILE A 22 34.19 5.55 -43.90
C ILE A 22 34.66 4.17 -43.40
N ALA A 23 35.69 4.14 -42.54
CA ALA A 23 36.13 2.89 -41.93
C ALA A 23 34.98 2.27 -41.10
N ASP A 24 34.74 0.97 -41.26
CA ASP A 24 33.63 0.18 -40.67
C ASP A 24 33.41 0.44 -39.16
N PHE A 25 34.49 0.80 -38.45
CA PHE A 25 34.47 1.22 -37.05
C PHE A 25 33.60 2.46 -36.78
N TYR A 26 33.76 3.54 -37.53
CA TYR A 26 33.01 4.78 -37.30
C TYR A 26 31.54 4.62 -37.65
N PHE A 27 31.21 3.80 -38.64
CA PHE A 27 29.82 3.49 -38.99
C PHE A 27 29.12 2.76 -37.84
N LYS A 28 29.75 1.74 -37.25
CA LYS A 28 29.24 1.05 -36.05
C LYS A 28 29.08 2.01 -34.87
N LEU A 29 30.04 2.91 -34.68
CA LEU A 29 29.98 3.90 -33.60
C LEU A 29 28.83 4.91 -33.78
N LEU A 30 28.63 5.42 -34.99
CA LEU A 30 27.49 6.29 -35.33
C LEU A 30 26.15 5.58 -35.12
N PHE A 31 26.08 4.30 -35.49
CA PHE A 31 24.89 3.48 -35.27
C PHE A 31 24.57 3.29 -33.79
N ILE A 32 25.58 3.05 -32.95
CA ILE A 32 25.40 2.96 -31.48
C ILE A 32 24.91 4.29 -30.91
N ILE A 33 25.51 5.41 -31.31
CA ILE A 33 25.06 6.74 -30.87
C ILE A 33 23.62 7.00 -31.29
N PHE A 34 23.24 6.60 -32.50
CA PHE A 34 21.88 6.73 -33.00
C PHE A 34 20.88 5.92 -32.17
N ILE A 35 21.21 4.68 -31.82
CA ILE A 35 20.40 3.84 -30.93
C ILE A 35 20.24 4.51 -29.57
N ILE A 36 21.32 4.97 -28.94
CA ILE A 36 21.28 5.62 -27.63
C ILE A 36 20.40 6.87 -27.68
N PHE A 37 20.61 7.72 -28.68
CA PHE A 37 19.85 8.96 -28.83
C PHE A 37 18.36 8.68 -29.09
N GLY A 38 18.07 7.70 -29.94
CA GLY A 38 16.71 7.23 -30.22
C GLY A 38 16.02 6.64 -28.99
N SER A 39 16.73 5.86 -28.17
CA SER A 39 16.21 5.33 -26.90
C SER A 39 15.86 6.46 -25.93
N ILE A 40 16.73 7.46 -25.79
CA ILE A 40 16.46 8.64 -24.96
C ILE A 40 15.22 9.39 -25.45
N PHE A 41 15.09 9.59 -26.77
CA PHE A 41 13.92 10.23 -27.36
C PHE A 41 12.63 9.45 -27.07
N LEU A 42 12.64 8.13 -27.25
CA LEU A 42 11.50 7.27 -26.97
C LEU A 42 11.09 7.32 -25.49
N ILE A 43 12.05 7.33 -24.56
CA ILE A 43 11.79 7.50 -23.12
C ILE A 43 11.07 8.83 -22.84
N LEU A 44 11.50 9.92 -23.47
CA LEU A 44 10.89 11.25 -23.29
C LEU A 44 9.46 11.32 -23.87
N GLU A 45 9.22 10.68 -25.01
CA GLU A 45 7.90 10.62 -25.64
C GLU A 45 6.92 9.73 -24.85
N ILE A 46 7.37 8.57 -24.36
CA ILE A 46 6.55 7.71 -23.49
C ILE A 46 6.16 8.47 -22.22
N ARG A 47 7.07 9.26 -21.64
CA ARG A 47 6.75 10.12 -20.49
C ARG A 47 5.67 11.15 -20.83
N HIS A 48 5.73 11.77 -22.00
CA HIS A 48 4.71 12.72 -22.44
C HIS A 48 3.35 12.02 -22.62
N CYS A 49 3.34 10.83 -23.20
CA CYS A 49 2.17 9.97 -23.33
C CYS A 49 1.56 9.62 -21.96
N LEU A 50 2.37 9.25 -20.98
CA LEU A 50 1.91 8.90 -19.63
C LEU A 50 1.32 10.10 -18.87
N TRP A 51 1.89 11.29 -19.05
CA TRP A 51 1.43 12.49 -18.35
C TRP A 51 0.03 12.94 -18.82
N ASN A 52 -0.20 13.02 -20.13
CA ASN A 52 -1.45 13.52 -20.72
C ASN A 52 -1.93 12.65 -21.88
N TYR A 53 -2.22 11.37 -21.62
CA TYR A 53 -2.57 10.41 -22.68
C TYR A 53 -3.71 10.91 -23.61
N LYS A 54 -4.75 11.54 -23.06
CA LYS A 54 -5.88 12.06 -23.88
C LYS A 54 -5.45 13.09 -24.91
N ILE A 55 -4.50 13.96 -24.56
CA ILE A 55 -3.99 14.99 -25.47
C ILE A 55 -2.97 14.36 -26.42
N TYR A 56 -2.14 13.45 -25.90
CA TYR A 56 -1.12 12.74 -26.67
C TYR A 56 -1.72 11.93 -27.83
N PHE A 57 -2.78 11.16 -27.59
CA PHE A 57 -3.43 10.36 -28.62
C PHE A 57 -4.30 11.17 -29.61
N ASN A 58 -4.54 12.46 -29.34
CA ASN A 58 -5.26 13.32 -30.30
C ASN A 58 -4.37 13.79 -31.45
N ASP A 59 -3.05 13.76 -31.29
CA ASP A 59 -2.12 14.12 -32.36
C ASP A 59 -1.72 12.87 -33.15
N ILE A 60 -2.02 12.87 -34.44
CA ILE A 60 -1.73 11.75 -35.34
C ILE A 60 -0.22 11.51 -35.51
N TRP A 61 0.61 12.53 -35.30
CA TRP A 61 2.07 12.40 -35.40
C TRP A 61 2.66 11.53 -34.28
N ASN A 62 1.97 11.40 -33.15
CA ASN A 62 2.42 10.55 -32.05
C ASN A 62 2.29 9.05 -32.37
N LEU A 63 1.55 8.68 -33.43
CA LEU A 63 1.49 7.30 -33.90
C LEU A 63 2.85 6.78 -34.40
N PHE A 64 3.71 7.66 -34.92
CA PHE A 64 5.05 7.27 -35.36
C PHE A 64 5.93 6.79 -34.19
N VAL A 65 5.71 7.32 -32.99
CA VAL A 65 6.40 6.87 -31.77
C VAL A 65 6.01 5.43 -31.42
N PHE A 66 4.75 5.05 -31.62
CA PHE A 66 4.31 3.65 -31.44
C PHE A 66 4.99 2.70 -32.42
N GLY A 67 5.15 3.11 -33.69
CA GLY A 67 5.91 2.34 -34.67
C GLY A 67 7.37 2.13 -34.25
N TYR A 68 7.98 3.17 -33.69
CA TYR A 68 9.34 3.10 -33.18
C TYR A 68 9.47 2.20 -31.93
N ALA A 69 8.52 2.29 -30.99
CA ALA A 69 8.46 1.42 -29.83
C ALA A 69 8.26 -0.06 -30.22
N GLN A 70 7.40 -0.32 -31.21
CA GLN A 70 7.19 -1.66 -31.75
C GLN A 70 8.46 -2.22 -32.40
N ALA A 71 9.20 -1.40 -33.15
CA ALA A 71 10.47 -1.80 -33.74
C ALA A 71 11.51 -2.17 -32.67
N PHE A 72 11.61 -1.37 -31.61
CA PHE A 72 12.48 -1.66 -30.46
C PHE A 72 12.10 -2.95 -29.75
N PHE A 73 10.81 -3.18 -29.50
CA PHE A 73 10.32 -4.42 -28.92
C PHE A 73 10.72 -5.64 -29.77
N ILE A 74 10.59 -5.56 -31.10
CA ILE A 74 10.99 -6.62 -32.02
C ILE A 74 12.51 -6.87 -32.00
N VAL A 75 13.32 -5.84 -31.75
CA VAL A 75 14.78 -5.96 -31.64
C VAL A 75 15.20 -6.64 -30.33
N LEU A 76 14.56 -6.28 -29.21
CA LEU A 76 14.90 -6.81 -27.88
C LEU A 76 14.30 -8.18 -27.59
N LYS A 77 13.22 -8.54 -28.30
CA LYS A 77 12.64 -9.87 -28.22
C LYS A 77 13.56 -10.90 -28.86
N SER A 78 13.74 -12.05 -28.19
CA SER A 78 14.43 -13.20 -28.78
C SER A 78 13.69 -13.71 -30.02
N LYS A 79 14.44 -13.95 -31.09
CA LYS A 79 13.97 -14.44 -32.40
C LYS A 79 14.35 -15.89 -32.64
N SER A 80 15.40 -16.40 -32.00
CA SER A 80 15.86 -17.78 -32.15
C SER A 80 16.53 -18.32 -30.89
N ILE A 81 16.53 -19.64 -30.78
CA ILE A 81 17.31 -20.36 -29.75
C ILE A 81 18.79 -20.00 -29.93
N ASN A 82 19.43 -19.58 -28.83
CA ASN A 82 20.79 -19.07 -28.69
C ASN A 82 21.12 -17.74 -29.39
N ASP A 83 20.14 -16.87 -29.67
CA ASP A 83 20.49 -15.48 -29.98
C ASP A 83 20.91 -14.69 -28.73
N ASP A 84 21.49 -13.50 -28.91
CA ASP A 84 21.97 -12.65 -27.81
C ASP A 84 20.86 -12.34 -26.78
N ASN A 85 19.60 -12.36 -27.22
CA ASN A 85 18.43 -12.09 -26.39
C ASN A 85 17.72 -13.38 -25.88
N ASP A 86 18.29 -14.57 -26.11
CA ASP A 86 17.74 -15.84 -25.65
C ASP A 86 17.66 -15.81 -24.11
N PRO A 87 16.48 -16.08 -23.51
CA PRO A 87 16.36 -16.19 -22.07
C PRO A 87 17.43 -17.08 -21.41
N ARG A 88 17.93 -18.12 -22.09
CA ARG A 88 19.02 -18.99 -21.58
C ARG A 88 20.36 -18.29 -21.48
N ASN A 89 20.62 -17.28 -22.31
CA ASN A 89 21.83 -16.47 -22.27
C ASN A 89 21.77 -15.41 -21.15
N LEU A 90 20.55 -15.02 -20.74
CA LEU A 90 20.28 -14.06 -19.68
C LEU A 90 20.04 -14.72 -18.30
N ALA A 91 19.73 -16.01 -18.28
CA ALA A 91 19.43 -16.76 -17.07
C ALA A 91 20.59 -16.75 -16.08
N THR A 92 20.25 -16.74 -14.79
CA THR A 92 21.23 -16.77 -13.71
C THR A 92 22.05 -18.07 -13.77
N LYS A 93 23.38 -17.91 -13.75
CA LYS A 93 24.34 -19.01 -13.73
C LYS A 93 24.87 -19.18 -12.31
N TYR A 94 24.84 -20.41 -11.83
CA TYR A 94 25.39 -20.78 -10.54
C TYR A 94 26.65 -21.61 -10.75
N ASP A 95 27.78 -21.09 -10.29
CA ASP A 95 29.03 -21.82 -10.25
C ASP A 95 29.10 -22.65 -8.97
N PHE A 96 29.59 -23.89 -9.06
CA PHE A 96 29.83 -24.69 -7.86
C PHE A 96 31.09 -24.21 -7.15
N VAL A 97 30.94 -23.95 -5.85
CA VAL A 97 32.05 -23.66 -4.94
C VAL A 97 32.38 -24.94 -4.17
N ASN A 98 33.61 -25.42 -4.31
CA ASN A 98 34.11 -26.56 -3.57
C ASN A 98 34.30 -26.22 -2.08
N GLN A 99 34.44 -27.23 -1.22
CA GLN A 99 34.67 -27.04 0.22
C GLN A 99 35.97 -26.30 0.56
N ASP A 100 36.93 -26.24 -0.37
CA ASP A 100 38.20 -25.51 -0.26
C ASP A 100 38.11 -24.04 -0.73
N GLY A 101 36.92 -23.58 -1.16
CA GLY A 101 36.69 -22.23 -1.68
C GLY A 101 37.04 -22.05 -3.16
N THR A 102 37.51 -23.09 -3.85
CA THR A 102 37.84 -23.03 -5.28
C THR A 102 36.57 -23.09 -6.13
N ILE A 103 36.43 -22.16 -7.09
CA ILE A 103 35.29 -22.12 -8.01
C ILE A 103 35.56 -23.04 -9.21
N ASN A 104 34.71 -24.04 -9.41
CA ASN A 104 34.77 -24.90 -10.60
C ASN A 104 33.96 -24.28 -11.75
N ASN A 105 34.63 -23.49 -12.59
CA ASN A 105 34.03 -22.83 -13.77
C ASN A 105 33.62 -23.78 -14.90
N THR A 106 33.91 -25.08 -14.80
CA THR A 106 33.64 -26.09 -15.83
C THR A 106 32.24 -26.70 -15.76
N THR A 107 31.54 -26.55 -14.63
CA THR A 107 30.16 -27.01 -14.44
C THR A 107 29.35 -25.86 -13.83
N SER A 108 28.61 -25.12 -14.64
CA SER A 108 27.64 -24.13 -14.17
C SER A 108 26.24 -24.68 -14.34
N ILE A 109 25.40 -24.60 -13.30
CA ILE A 109 23.96 -24.85 -13.43
C ILE A 109 23.34 -23.55 -13.94
N ILE A 110 22.59 -23.66 -15.03
CA ILE A 110 21.78 -22.56 -15.56
C ILE A 110 20.37 -22.72 -15.00
N GLN A 111 19.83 -21.69 -14.37
CA GLN A 111 18.43 -21.69 -13.96
C GLN A 111 17.54 -21.80 -15.20
N ASP A 112 16.47 -22.60 -15.13
CA ASP A 112 15.49 -22.64 -16.22
C ASP A 112 14.87 -21.24 -16.37
N PRO A 113 14.96 -20.63 -17.57
CA PRO A 113 14.45 -19.29 -17.78
C PRO A 113 12.93 -19.28 -17.65
N ASP A 114 12.42 -18.30 -16.93
CA ASP A 114 11.00 -18.01 -16.79
C ASP A 114 10.57 -16.84 -17.69
N SER A 115 9.30 -16.45 -17.59
CA SER A 115 8.76 -15.31 -18.36
C SER A 115 9.40 -13.97 -18.02
N ASN A 116 10.08 -13.86 -16.88
CA ASN A 116 10.69 -12.63 -16.38
C ASN A 116 12.20 -12.57 -16.66
N THR A 117 12.83 -13.68 -17.04
CA THR A 117 14.26 -13.76 -17.35
C THR A 117 14.65 -12.90 -18.55
N ASN A 118 13.78 -12.83 -19.58
CA ASN A 118 13.81 -11.77 -20.58
C ASN A 118 12.48 -11.01 -20.53
N LEU A 119 12.49 -9.85 -19.86
CA LEU A 119 11.31 -8.97 -19.72
C LEU A 119 10.71 -8.54 -21.07
N PHE A 120 11.50 -8.53 -22.15
CA PHE A 120 11.08 -8.15 -23.51
C PHE A 120 10.48 -9.30 -24.34
N ASN A 121 10.41 -10.52 -23.79
CA ASN A 121 9.81 -11.64 -24.50
C ASN A 121 8.28 -11.54 -24.60
N TRP A 122 7.64 -10.95 -23.59
CA TRP A 122 6.20 -10.71 -23.54
C TRP A 122 5.89 -9.21 -23.46
N PHE A 123 4.84 -8.78 -24.16
CA PHE A 123 4.56 -7.35 -24.32
C PHE A 123 4.21 -6.65 -22.98
N PRO A 124 3.34 -7.18 -22.11
CA PRO A 124 3.06 -6.58 -20.80
C PRO A 124 4.28 -6.48 -19.87
N THR A 125 5.14 -7.51 -19.81
CA THR A 125 6.38 -7.44 -19.00
C THR A 125 7.35 -6.41 -19.58
N SER A 126 7.41 -6.26 -20.90
CA SER A 126 8.25 -5.26 -21.55
C SER A 126 7.78 -3.84 -21.23
N LEU A 127 6.46 -3.63 -21.18
CA LEU A 127 5.87 -2.36 -20.77
C LEU A 127 6.21 -2.04 -19.32
N LEU A 128 6.09 -3.02 -18.42
CA LEU A 128 6.45 -2.86 -17.00
C LEU A 128 7.94 -2.55 -16.82
N ALA A 129 8.83 -3.23 -17.55
CA ALA A 129 10.26 -2.97 -17.51
C ALA A 129 10.58 -1.54 -17.96
N ILE A 130 9.97 -1.08 -19.06
CA ILE A 130 10.15 0.30 -19.54
C ILE A 130 9.61 1.31 -18.54
N ILE A 131 8.46 1.06 -17.91
CA ILE A 131 7.89 1.95 -16.89
C ILE A 131 8.80 2.01 -15.66
N ALA A 132 9.33 0.87 -15.20
CA ALA A 132 10.27 0.81 -14.08
C ALA A 132 11.57 1.58 -14.38
N GLU A 133 12.10 1.45 -15.59
CA GLU A 133 13.28 2.19 -16.04
C GLU A 133 13.01 3.71 -16.10
N ILE A 134 11.87 4.12 -16.66
CA ILE A 134 11.42 5.53 -16.67
C ILE A 134 11.26 6.05 -15.24
N GLU A 135 10.73 5.23 -14.33
CA GLU A 135 10.55 5.57 -12.93
C GLU A 135 11.88 5.73 -12.19
N LEU A 136 12.86 4.88 -12.49
CA LEU A 136 14.18 4.86 -11.86
C LEU A 136 15.03 6.05 -12.31
N PHE A 137 14.97 6.42 -13.59
CA PHE A 137 15.90 7.41 -14.15
C PHE A 137 15.31 8.81 -14.37
N TYR A 138 13.98 9.00 -14.49
CA TYR A 138 13.45 10.25 -15.08
C TYR A 138 12.14 10.82 -14.53
N LEU A 139 11.58 10.32 -13.43
CA LEU A 139 10.54 11.04 -12.69
C LEU A 139 11.18 11.98 -11.66
N LEU A 140 11.01 13.30 -11.83
CA LEU A 140 11.43 14.27 -10.82
C LEU A 140 10.67 13.99 -9.50
N PRO A 141 11.29 14.15 -8.32
CA PRO A 141 10.63 13.88 -7.03
C PRO A 141 9.28 14.60 -6.87
N TYR A 142 9.16 15.82 -7.41
CA TYR A 142 7.92 16.59 -7.43
C TYR A 142 6.82 15.94 -8.29
N GLN A 143 7.18 15.31 -9.41
CA GLN A 143 6.24 14.62 -10.28
C GLN A 143 5.68 13.35 -9.64
N LYS A 144 6.53 12.56 -8.96
CA LYS A 144 6.06 11.43 -8.13
C LYS A 144 5.13 11.93 -7.03
N ARG A 145 5.52 13.00 -6.33
CA ARG A 145 4.74 13.55 -5.21
C ARG A 145 3.37 14.11 -5.63
N ASN A 146 3.24 14.63 -6.84
CA ASN A 146 1.99 15.28 -7.28
C ASN A 146 1.05 14.36 -8.06
N ASN A 147 1.56 13.28 -8.66
CA ASN A 147 0.73 12.37 -9.44
C ASN A 147 0.11 11.29 -8.55
N LYS A 148 -0.84 11.69 -7.69
CA LYS A 148 -1.54 10.81 -6.73
C LYS A 148 -2.34 9.69 -7.38
N LYS A 149 -2.67 9.82 -8.67
CA LYS A 149 -3.39 8.81 -9.44
C LYS A 149 -2.51 7.59 -9.74
N TRP A 150 -1.22 7.83 -9.99
CA TRP A 150 -0.26 6.79 -10.35
C TRP A 150 0.64 6.40 -9.17
N PHE A 151 0.95 7.37 -8.29
CA PHE A 151 1.73 7.19 -7.08
C PHE A 151 0.91 7.67 -5.87
N PRO A 152 -0.04 6.84 -5.40
CA PRO A 152 -0.83 7.18 -4.24
C PRO A 152 0.04 7.25 -2.98
N ASP A 153 -0.30 8.14 -2.04
CA ASP A 153 0.41 8.26 -0.76
C ASP A 153 0.22 7.03 0.14
N TRP A 154 -0.89 6.32 -0.07
CA TRP A 154 -1.30 5.14 0.67
C TRP A 154 -1.67 4.03 -0.31
N ILE A 155 -1.23 2.81 -0.01
CA ILE A 155 -1.69 1.62 -0.72
C ILE A 155 -2.37 0.71 0.30
N TYR A 156 -3.65 0.45 0.10
CA TYR A 156 -4.44 -0.40 0.98
C TYR A 156 -4.27 -1.86 0.56
N TYR A 157 -3.92 -2.72 1.52
CA TYR A 157 -3.84 -4.16 1.30
C TYR A 157 -4.47 -4.89 2.48
N ASP A 158 -5.31 -5.87 2.17
CA ASP A 158 -5.82 -6.81 3.16
C ASP A 158 -4.80 -7.93 3.33
N ILE A 159 -4.22 -8.04 4.53
CA ILE A 159 -3.26 -9.09 4.88
C ILE A 159 -3.72 -9.75 6.19
N PRO A 160 -3.75 -11.09 6.26
CA PRO A 160 -4.11 -11.78 7.50
C PRO A 160 -3.09 -11.49 8.61
N VAL A 161 -3.58 -11.23 9.82
CA VAL A 161 -2.78 -10.82 10.99
C VAL A 161 -1.63 -11.80 11.29
N THR A 162 -1.81 -13.08 10.98
CA THR A 162 -0.78 -14.12 11.15
C THR A 162 0.43 -13.90 10.25
N GLU A 163 0.22 -13.50 9.00
CA GLU A 163 1.30 -13.21 8.06
C GLU A 163 1.99 -11.88 8.41
N ILE A 164 1.22 -10.87 8.86
CA ILE A 164 1.80 -9.62 9.39
C ILE A 164 2.74 -9.93 10.56
N ARG A 165 2.36 -10.82 11.47
CA ARG A 165 3.20 -11.21 12.61
C ARG A 165 4.50 -11.90 12.19
N LYS A 166 4.42 -12.86 11.26
CA LYS A 166 5.61 -13.51 10.71
C LYS A 166 6.54 -12.49 10.08
N LEU A 167 5.99 -11.55 9.32
CA LEU A 167 6.76 -10.50 8.65
C LEU A 167 7.41 -9.55 9.66
N ILE A 168 6.68 -9.07 10.66
CA ILE A 168 7.25 -8.21 11.72
C ILE A 168 8.37 -8.95 12.46
N ASN A 169 8.17 -10.22 12.82
CA ASN A 169 9.19 -11.02 13.47
C ASN A 169 10.42 -11.23 12.57
N ALA A 170 10.23 -11.43 11.26
CA ALA A 170 11.34 -11.56 10.33
C ALA A 170 12.12 -10.24 10.21
N ILE A 171 11.44 -9.09 10.20
CA ILE A 171 12.05 -7.75 10.17
C ILE A 171 12.84 -7.50 11.46
N ASP A 172 12.26 -7.77 12.62
CA ASP A 172 12.89 -7.51 13.92
C ASP A 172 14.12 -8.40 14.17
N ASN A 173 14.19 -9.57 13.53
CA ASN A 173 15.32 -10.50 13.62
C ASN A 173 16.30 -10.39 12.44
N ASP A 174 16.20 -9.37 11.59
CA ASP A 174 17.04 -9.16 10.40
C ASP A 174 17.08 -10.36 9.43
N GLN A 175 16.02 -11.18 9.41
CA GLN A 175 15.91 -12.37 8.53
C GLN A 175 15.29 -12.05 7.17
N THR A 176 15.05 -10.78 6.86
CA THR A 176 14.42 -10.37 5.60
C THR A 176 15.43 -10.12 4.49
N VAL A 177 15.01 -10.35 3.24
CA VAL A 177 15.81 -10.11 2.03
C VAL A 177 15.76 -8.63 1.59
N PHE A 178 15.14 -7.75 2.39
CA PHE A 178 15.03 -6.34 2.03
C PHE A 178 16.41 -5.66 2.02
N ASN A 179 16.68 -4.85 1.01
CA ASN A 179 17.90 -4.04 0.91
C ASN A 179 17.82 -2.73 1.73
N TYR A 180 16.75 -2.54 2.49
CA TYR A 180 16.54 -1.45 3.44
C TYR A 180 15.72 -1.97 4.62
N SER A 181 15.86 -1.35 5.80
CA SER A 181 15.04 -1.67 6.96
C SER A 181 13.66 -1.00 6.83
N PRO A 182 12.56 -1.76 6.62
CA PRO A 182 11.24 -1.17 6.51
C PRO A 182 10.78 -0.60 7.86
N ILE A 183 10.08 0.54 7.81
CA ILE A 183 9.53 1.18 9.01
C ILE A 183 8.16 0.57 9.33
N VAL A 184 8.03 -0.05 10.50
CA VAL A 184 6.77 -0.59 11.01
C VAL A 184 6.24 0.34 12.09
N SER A 185 4.99 0.82 11.93
CA SER A 185 4.38 1.73 12.89
C SER A 185 4.13 1.05 14.25
N GLU A 186 4.28 1.81 15.33
CA GLU A 186 4.01 1.32 16.68
C GLU A 186 2.53 0.93 16.87
N GLY A 187 1.62 1.61 16.17
CA GLY A 187 0.19 1.27 16.15
C GLY A 187 -0.10 -0.12 15.58
N LEU A 188 0.56 -0.50 14.48
CA LEU A 188 0.43 -1.85 13.91
C LEU A 188 0.99 -2.91 14.86
N ARG A 189 2.11 -2.63 15.52
CA ARG A 189 2.71 -3.53 16.51
C ARG A 189 1.74 -3.81 17.67
N LYS A 190 1.10 -2.77 18.21
CA LYS A 190 0.09 -2.91 19.26
C LYS A 190 -1.10 -3.75 18.79
N LEU A 191 -1.64 -3.49 17.60
CA LEU A 191 -2.77 -4.25 17.05
C LEU A 191 -2.47 -5.74 16.86
N VAL A 192 -1.28 -6.10 16.38
CA VAL A 192 -0.90 -7.50 16.13
C VAL A 192 -0.66 -8.29 17.43
N VAL A 193 -0.20 -7.64 18.49
CA VAL A 193 0.03 -8.24 19.83
C VAL A 193 -1.30 -8.52 20.54
N LEU A 194 -2.24 -7.55 20.52
CA LEU A 194 -3.56 -7.69 21.18
C LEU A 194 -4.32 -8.95 20.75
N THR A 195 -4.20 -9.36 19.48
CA THR A 195 -4.86 -10.59 18.96
C THR A 195 -4.34 -11.91 19.54
N ILE A 196 -3.23 -11.92 20.28
CA ILE A 196 -2.72 -13.12 21.01
C ILE A 196 -3.31 -13.19 22.40
N ASP A 197 -3.38 -12.04 23.08
CA ASP A 197 -3.86 -11.95 24.45
C ASP A 197 -5.36 -12.25 24.54
N ASP A 198 -6.13 -11.91 23.51
CA ASP A 198 -7.54 -12.30 23.39
C ASP A 198 -7.74 -13.83 23.35
N LYS A 199 -6.81 -14.59 22.73
CA LYS A 199 -6.89 -16.07 22.67
C LYS A 199 -6.40 -16.78 23.94
N LYS A 200 -5.60 -16.11 24.78
CA LYS A 200 -5.22 -16.61 26.12
C LYS A 200 -6.27 -16.26 27.18
N GLN A 201 -6.94 -15.13 27.01
CA GLN A 201 -7.97 -14.66 27.95
C GLN A 201 -9.23 -15.52 28.00
N ASP A 202 -9.57 -16.27 26.95
CA ASP A 202 -10.82 -17.06 26.94
C ASP A 202 -10.83 -18.17 28.01
N ASN A 203 -9.66 -18.69 28.42
CA ASN A 203 -9.57 -19.69 29.49
C ASN A 203 -9.53 -19.10 30.92
N GLU A 204 -9.22 -17.80 31.07
CA GLU A 204 -9.20 -17.12 32.39
C GLU A 204 -10.50 -16.33 32.66
N LYS A 205 -11.22 -15.93 31.60
CA LYS A 205 -12.51 -15.21 31.67
C LYS A 205 -13.62 -16.04 32.33
N GLU A 206 -13.64 -17.37 32.18
CA GLU A 206 -14.68 -18.21 32.79
C GLU A 206 -14.65 -18.19 34.33
N GLN A 207 -13.47 -18.14 34.95
CA GLN A 207 -13.34 -18.12 36.42
C GLN A 207 -13.53 -16.71 37.02
N TYR A 208 -13.31 -15.66 36.23
CA TYR A 208 -13.49 -14.27 36.66
C TYR A 208 -14.95 -13.80 36.51
N ASN A 209 -15.65 -14.27 35.47
CA ASN A 209 -17.05 -13.92 35.21
C ASN A 209 -18.00 -14.45 36.30
N GLU A 210 -17.78 -15.66 36.84
CA GLU A 210 -18.58 -16.17 37.97
C GLU A 210 -18.49 -15.28 39.22
N LYS A 211 -17.30 -14.78 39.55
CA LYS A 211 -17.10 -13.92 40.73
C LYS A 211 -17.62 -12.49 40.55
N GLU A 212 -17.58 -11.95 39.33
CA GLU A 212 -18.20 -10.65 39.02
C GLU A 212 -19.72 -10.73 38.97
N GLN A 213 -20.29 -11.85 38.54
CA GLN A 213 -21.73 -12.07 38.49
C GLN A 213 -22.33 -12.15 39.91
N ASP A 214 -21.69 -12.89 40.83
CA ASP A 214 -22.07 -12.93 42.25
C ASP A 214 -21.96 -11.56 42.93
N ASN A 215 -20.92 -10.76 42.63
CA ASN A 215 -20.75 -9.44 43.24
C ASN A 215 -21.76 -8.40 42.72
N LYS A 216 -22.10 -8.45 41.42
CA LYS A 216 -23.16 -7.59 40.85
C LYS A 216 -24.52 -7.92 41.41
N GLU A 217 -24.86 -9.20 41.54
CA GLU A 217 -26.14 -9.63 42.10
C GLU A 217 -26.30 -9.21 43.58
N VAL A 218 -25.22 -9.27 44.38
CA VAL A 218 -25.22 -8.77 45.76
C VAL A 218 -25.36 -7.23 45.82
N GLN A 219 -24.74 -6.51 44.88
CA GLN A 219 -24.80 -5.04 44.83
C GLN A 219 -26.19 -4.54 44.41
N ASP A 220 -26.80 -5.19 43.41
CA ASP A 220 -28.13 -4.83 42.89
C ASP A 220 -29.22 -5.12 43.92
N ASN A 221 -29.17 -6.28 44.60
CA ASN A 221 -30.08 -6.61 45.70
C ASN A 221 -29.99 -5.62 46.88
N LYS A 222 -28.79 -5.08 47.15
CA LYS A 222 -28.60 -4.05 48.19
C LYS A 222 -29.18 -2.70 47.78
N LEU A 223 -29.06 -2.35 46.50
CA LEU A 223 -29.59 -1.10 45.95
C LEU A 223 -31.13 -1.13 45.91
N GLU A 224 -31.73 -2.22 45.46
CA GLU A 224 -33.20 -2.38 45.45
C GLU A 224 -33.80 -2.23 46.86
N LYS A 225 -33.14 -2.81 47.87
CA LYS A 225 -33.59 -2.69 49.26
C LYS A 225 -33.55 -1.25 49.78
N GLN A 226 -32.58 -0.44 49.35
CA GLN A 226 -32.51 0.99 49.71
C GLN A 226 -33.57 1.82 49.01
N ILE A 227 -33.89 1.49 47.75
CA ILE A 227 -34.94 2.17 46.99
C ILE A 227 -36.30 1.92 47.64
N GLU A 228 -36.59 0.67 48.03
CA GLU A 228 -37.88 0.35 48.65
C GLU A 228 -38.05 1.03 50.02
N GLN A 229 -37.01 1.06 50.85
CA GLN A 229 -37.02 1.80 52.13
C GLN A 229 -37.29 3.29 51.92
N THR A 230 -36.62 3.91 50.94
CA THR A 230 -36.81 5.33 50.63
C THR A 230 -38.24 5.60 50.15
N ARG A 231 -38.82 4.67 49.38
CA ARG A 231 -40.18 4.78 48.86
C ARG A 231 -41.21 4.69 49.98
N GLU A 232 -41.02 3.79 50.94
CA GLU A 232 -41.89 3.65 52.12
C GLU A 232 -41.83 4.92 53.00
N GLU A 233 -40.64 5.47 53.25
CA GLU A 233 -40.47 6.72 53.98
C GLU A 233 -41.19 7.90 53.30
N LEU A 234 -41.11 7.98 51.97
CA LEU A 234 -41.77 9.04 51.19
C LEU A 234 -43.31 8.92 51.25
N ILE A 235 -43.83 7.69 51.23
CA ILE A 235 -45.26 7.43 51.40
C ILE A 235 -45.71 7.87 52.78
N GLN A 236 -44.94 7.54 53.83
CA GLN A 236 -45.25 7.91 55.19
C GLN A 236 -45.25 9.44 55.39
N GLN A 237 -44.25 10.14 54.86
CA GLN A 237 -44.21 11.61 54.89
C GLN A 237 -45.42 12.24 54.19
N ASN A 238 -45.85 11.68 53.06
CA ASN A 238 -47.03 12.17 52.35
C ASN A 238 -48.33 11.97 53.16
N ILE A 239 -48.44 10.87 53.90
CA ILE A 239 -49.59 10.62 54.79
C ILE A 239 -49.58 11.64 55.94
N GLU A 240 -48.43 11.86 56.57
CA GLU A 240 -48.29 12.84 57.67
C GLU A 240 -48.60 14.26 57.20
N PHE A 241 -48.09 14.66 56.03
CA PHE A 241 -48.38 15.97 55.44
C PHE A 241 -49.88 16.16 55.20
N LYS A 242 -50.55 15.12 54.70
CA LYS A 242 -52.01 15.13 54.50
C LYS A 242 -52.76 15.29 55.82
N GLN A 243 -52.35 14.59 56.88
CA GLN A 243 -52.95 14.72 58.20
C GLN A 243 -52.75 16.13 58.80
N GLN A 244 -51.56 16.72 58.63
CA GLN A 244 -51.30 18.09 59.06
C GLN A 244 -52.20 19.10 58.33
N MET A 245 -52.37 18.95 57.01
CA MET A 245 -53.28 19.79 56.22
C MET A 245 -54.74 19.67 56.67
N GLU A 246 -55.21 18.46 56.96
CA GLU A 246 -56.56 18.24 57.50
C GLU A 246 -56.74 18.88 58.89
N GLY A 247 -55.69 18.86 59.72
CA GLY A 247 -55.65 19.57 60.99
C GLY A 247 -55.85 21.07 60.81
N ILE A 248 -55.05 21.71 59.95
CA ILE A 248 -55.11 23.15 59.67
C ILE A 248 -56.51 23.55 59.17
N MET A 249 -57.09 22.78 58.23
CA MET A 249 -58.44 23.04 57.70
C MET A 249 -59.52 23.01 58.78
N LYS A 250 -59.43 22.09 59.75
CA LYS A 250 -60.37 22.04 60.88
C LYS A 250 -60.23 23.24 61.82
N TYR A 251 -59.00 23.67 62.10
CA TYR A 251 -58.75 24.85 62.93
C TYR A 251 -59.32 26.12 62.28
N SER A 252 -59.07 26.34 60.98
CA SER A 252 -59.60 27.51 60.27
C SER A 252 -61.14 27.55 60.24
N ASN A 253 -61.80 26.41 60.00
CA ASN A 253 -63.27 26.35 59.99
C ASN A 253 -63.89 26.62 61.39
N ASN A 254 -63.25 26.14 62.46
CA ASN A 254 -63.71 26.39 63.83
C ASN A 254 -63.47 27.84 64.27
N GLU A 255 -62.41 28.48 63.78
CA GLU A 255 -62.12 29.89 64.04
C GLU A 255 -63.12 30.81 63.32
N GLU A 256 -63.53 30.46 62.10
CA GLU A 256 -64.62 31.12 61.38
C GLU A 256 -65.97 30.97 62.10
N GLN A 257 -66.30 29.77 62.61
CA GLN A 257 -67.54 29.53 63.36
C GLN A 257 -67.56 30.26 64.72
N ASN A 258 -66.46 30.26 65.47
CA ASN A 258 -66.35 30.97 66.76
C ASN A 258 -66.42 32.51 66.62
N ASN A 259 -66.02 33.06 65.47
CA ASN A 259 -66.16 34.48 65.16
C ASN A 259 -67.58 34.86 64.70
N LEU A 260 -68.40 33.90 64.27
CA LEU A 260 -69.81 34.09 63.91
C LEU A 260 -70.75 34.04 65.13
N GLU A 261 -70.42 33.26 66.17
CA GLU A 261 -71.24 33.14 67.39
C GLU A 261 -71.05 34.29 68.41
N LYS A 262 -70.04 35.16 68.22
CA LYS A 262 -69.75 36.32 69.09
C LYS A 262 -70.39 37.64 68.61
N LYS A 263 -71.42 37.59 67.76
CA LYS A 263 -72.13 38.75 67.22
C LYS A 263 -73.63 38.63 67.46
#